data_AF-A0A0D9ZLF6-F1
#
_entry.id   AF-A0A0D9ZLF6-F1
#
_cell.length_a   1.000
_cell.length_b   1.000
_cell.length_c   1.000
_cell.angle_alpha   90.00
_cell.angle_beta   90.00
_cell.angle_gamma   90.00
#
_symmetry.space_group_name_H-M   'P 1'
#
loop_
_entity.id
_entity.type
_entity.pdbx_description
1 polymer ?
#
loop_
_entity_poly.entity_id
_entity_poly.type
_entity_poly.pdbx_seq_one_letter_code
_entity_poly.pdbx_strand_id
1 'polypeptide(L)'
;MSAVRGEGQYRGPIQIQSNALAALEAIDMSVAEEVMREGCVTGDRINGLVDGISGSWYIKFDTFTPAAERGLPVTRVISRMTLQQILARAVGDDAILNDSHVVDFIDDGNKVTAILEDGRKFEGDLLVGADGIWSKVRKVLFGQSEATYSEYTCYTGIADFVPPDIDTVGYRVFLGHKQYFVSSDVGAGKMQWYAFHKEPAGGTDPENGKKKRLLEIFNGWCDNVVDLINATDEEAILRRDIYDRPPTFNWGKGRVTLLGDSVHAMQPNLGQGGCMAIEDGYQLAVELEKSWQESAKSGTPMDIVSSLRRYEKERILRVSVIHGLARMAAIMATTYRPYLGVGLGPLSFLTKLRIPHPGRVGGRFFIKYGMPLMLSWVLGGNSTKLEGRPLSCRLSDKANDQLRRWFEDDDALEQAMGGEWYLLPTSSGDSQPIRLIRDEKKSLSIGSRSDPSNSTASLALPLPQISENHATITCKNKAFYVTDNGSEHGTWITDNEGRRYRVPPNFPVRFHPSDAIEFGSDKKAVFRVKVLSTLPYESARGGPQILQAA
;
A
#
# COMPACT_ATOMS: atom_id res chain seq x y z
N MET A 1 -2.95 31.54 1.74
CA MET A 1 -4.01 30.73 1.09
C MET A 1 -3.32 29.59 0.37
N SER A 2 -3.70 28.33 0.60
CA SER A 2 -3.08 27.21 -0.10
C SER A 2 -3.37 27.32 -1.60
N ALA A 3 -2.32 27.33 -2.44
CA ALA A 3 -2.44 27.19 -3.90
C ALA A 3 -3.13 25.86 -4.30
N VAL A 4 -3.30 24.95 -3.34
CA VAL A 4 -4.00 23.69 -3.46
C VAL A 4 -5.39 23.84 -2.83
N ARG A 5 -6.41 24.01 -3.67
CA ARG A 5 -7.82 23.74 -3.33
C ARG A 5 -8.38 22.77 -4.37
N GLY A 6 -8.98 21.68 -3.91
CA GLY A 6 -9.51 20.60 -4.74
C GLY A 6 -9.42 19.24 -4.05
N GLU A 7 -9.68 18.17 -4.79
CA GLU A 7 -9.70 16.78 -4.30
C GLU A 7 -8.38 16.32 -3.64
N GLY A 8 -7.27 17.05 -3.80
CA GLY A 8 -5.96 16.73 -3.22
C GLY A 8 -5.95 16.61 -1.69
N GLN A 9 -6.78 17.39 -0.99
CA GLN A 9 -6.96 17.29 0.47
C GLN A 9 -7.61 15.96 0.88
N TYR A 10 -8.48 15.43 0.02
CA TYR A 10 -9.28 14.24 0.27
C TYR A 10 -8.64 12.97 -0.30
N ARG A 11 -7.75 13.07 -1.29
CA ARG A 11 -7.16 11.89 -1.95
C ARG A 11 -6.03 11.21 -1.18
N GLY A 12 -5.62 11.78 -0.05
CA GLY A 12 -4.59 11.26 0.85
C GLY A 12 -3.16 11.27 0.26
N PRO A 13 -2.18 10.76 1.03
CA PRO A 13 -0.77 10.65 0.63
C PRO A 13 -0.54 9.92 -0.70
N ILE A 14 0.65 10.13 -1.25
CA ILE A 14 1.12 9.52 -2.50
C ILE A 14 2.51 8.92 -2.29
N GLN A 15 2.73 7.75 -2.86
CA GLN A 15 4.05 7.14 -2.96
C GLN A 15 4.82 7.77 -4.12
N ILE A 16 6.01 8.28 -3.85
CA ILE A 16 6.98 8.75 -4.84
C ILE A 16 8.13 7.74 -4.86
N GLN A 17 8.18 6.97 -5.95
CA GLN A 17 9.18 5.91 -6.13
C GLN A 17 10.51 6.47 -6.62
N SER A 18 11.55 5.64 -6.53
CA SER A 18 12.94 5.99 -6.80
C SER A 18 13.16 6.69 -8.15
N ASN A 19 12.44 6.28 -9.20
CA ASN A 19 12.48 6.89 -10.52
C ASN A 19 12.04 8.37 -10.51
N ALA A 20 10.95 8.67 -9.82
CA ALA A 20 10.43 10.03 -9.75
C ALA A 20 11.25 10.92 -8.81
N LEU A 21 11.74 10.38 -7.69
CA LEU A 21 12.67 11.11 -6.82
C LEU A 21 13.96 11.46 -7.57
N ALA A 22 14.51 10.51 -8.34
CA ALA A 22 15.70 10.76 -9.15
C ALA A 22 15.45 11.79 -10.26
N ALA A 23 14.26 11.79 -10.88
CA ALA A 23 13.87 12.83 -11.82
C ALA A 23 13.78 14.20 -11.14
N LEU A 24 13.21 14.29 -9.92
CA LEU A 24 13.21 15.53 -9.14
C LEU A 24 14.62 15.99 -8.81
N GLU A 25 15.54 15.10 -8.41
CA GLU A 25 16.94 15.45 -8.15
C GLU A 25 17.62 16.06 -9.39
N ALA A 26 17.28 15.57 -10.58
CA ALA A 26 17.82 16.07 -11.85
C ALA A 26 17.18 17.41 -12.28
N ILE A 27 15.92 17.66 -11.90
CA ILE A 27 15.24 18.95 -12.16
C ILE A 27 15.75 20.01 -11.19
N ASP A 28 15.67 19.73 -9.88
CA ASP A 28 16.04 20.63 -8.81
C ASP A 28 16.36 19.83 -7.53
N MET A 29 17.64 19.80 -7.17
CA MET A 29 18.13 19.08 -5.99
C MET A 29 17.52 19.59 -4.69
N SER A 30 17.32 20.90 -4.54
CA SER A 30 16.79 21.50 -3.31
C SER A 30 15.32 21.12 -3.08
N VAL A 31 14.55 21.08 -4.16
CA VAL A 31 13.15 20.61 -4.16
C VAL A 31 13.10 19.13 -3.84
N ALA A 32 13.96 18.32 -4.47
CA ALA A 32 14.03 16.90 -4.20
C ALA A 32 14.41 16.61 -2.73
N GLU A 33 15.34 17.37 -2.16
CA GLU A 33 15.71 17.31 -0.75
C GLU A 33 14.56 17.62 0.18
N GLU A 34 13.76 18.65 -0.12
CA GLU A 34 12.57 18.98 0.66
C GLU A 34 11.50 17.88 0.55
N VAL A 35 11.21 17.38 -0.67
CA VAL A 35 10.27 16.25 -0.85
C VAL A 35 10.74 15.02 -0.07
N MET A 36 12.03 14.72 -0.10
CA MET A 36 12.58 13.59 0.65
C MET A 36 12.46 13.81 2.15
N ARG A 37 12.81 14.99 2.65
CA ARG A 37 12.74 15.32 4.09
C ARG A 37 11.32 15.22 4.65
N GLU A 38 10.32 15.69 3.90
CA GLU A 38 8.91 15.65 4.31
C GLU A 38 8.25 14.28 4.07
N GLY A 39 8.90 13.38 3.32
CA GLY A 39 8.40 12.05 3.01
C GLY A 39 8.82 10.98 4.01
N CYS A 40 7.89 10.11 4.39
CA CYS A 40 8.14 8.89 5.15
C CYS A 40 8.86 7.86 4.28
N VAL A 41 10.00 7.33 4.74
CA VAL A 41 10.74 6.28 4.02
C VAL A 41 10.04 4.94 4.21
N THR A 42 9.55 4.34 3.14
CA THR A 42 8.94 2.99 3.18
C THR A 42 9.75 1.98 2.35
N GLY A 43 10.63 2.48 1.48
CA GLY A 43 11.36 1.65 0.53
C GLY A 43 12.46 0.80 1.15
N ASP A 44 12.84 1.07 2.40
CA ASP A 44 13.87 0.40 3.21
C ASP A 44 13.34 -0.76 4.07
N ARG A 45 12.02 -0.99 4.03
CA ARG A 45 11.30 -2.00 4.79
C ARG A 45 10.69 -3.07 3.88
N ILE A 46 10.14 -4.13 4.47
CA ILE A 46 9.41 -5.16 3.74
C ILE A 46 8.15 -4.54 3.12
N ASN A 47 7.97 -4.81 1.84
CA ASN A 47 6.81 -4.42 1.05
C ASN A 47 6.28 -5.68 0.36
N GLY A 48 5.00 -5.79 -0.01
CA GLY A 48 4.59 -7.01 -0.71
C GLY A 48 3.10 -7.34 -0.76
N LEU A 49 2.82 -8.56 -1.20
CA LEU A 49 1.46 -9.12 -1.25
C LEU A 49 1.28 -10.14 -0.14
N VAL A 50 0.12 -10.07 0.51
CA VAL A 50 -0.29 -10.95 1.60
C VAL A 50 -1.69 -11.52 1.29
N ASP A 51 -2.04 -12.66 1.87
CA ASP A 51 -3.43 -13.14 1.81
C ASP A 51 -4.31 -12.27 2.70
N GLY A 52 -5.46 -11.83 2.18
CA GLY A 52 -6.39 -11.00 2.93
C GLY A 52 -7.09 -11.73 4.08
N ILE A 53 -7.21 -13.06 4.02
CA ILE A 53 -7.84 -13.85 5.09
C ILE A 53 -6.79 -14.23 6.13
N SER A 54 -5.69 -14.87 5.71
CA SER A 54 -4.70 -15.40 6.65
C SER A 54 -3.69 -14.36 7.16
N GLY A 55 -3.50 -13.25 6.43
CA GLY A 55 -2.43 -12.27 6.68
C GLY A 55 -1.03 -12.76 6.30
N SER A 56 -0.90 -13.98 5.76
CA SER A 56 0.40 -14.58 5.43
C SER A 56 1.02 -13.95 4.19
N TRP A 57 2.34 -13.79 4.19
CA TRP A 57 3.08 -13.30 3.04
C TRP A 57 3.04 -14.28 1.88
N TYR A 58 2.66 -13.79 0.70
CA TYR A 58 2.83 -14.52 -0.55
C TYR A 58 4.16 -14.19 -1.21
N ILE A 59 4.48 -12.90 -1.22
CA ILE A 59 5.66 -12.38 -1.86
C ILE A 59 6.03 -11.06 -1.21
N LYS A 60 7.33 -10.88 -1.01
CA LYS A 60 7.92 -9.65 -0.52
C LYS A 60 8.69 -9.01 -1.67
N PHE A 61 8.60 -7.70 -1.78
CA PHE A 61 9.22 -6.86 -2.79
C PHE A 61 10.39 -6.11 -2.15
N ASP A 62 11.58 -6.36 -2.68
CA ASP A 62 12.74 -5.55 -2.34
C ASP A 62 12.74 -4.28 -3.19
N THR A 63 12.40 -3.17 -2.55
CA THR A 63 12.43 -1.83 -3.14
C THR A 63 13.71 -1.08 -2.80
N PHE A 64 14.48 -1.56 -1.82
CA PHE A 64 15.68 -0.91 -1.32
C PHE A 64 16.89 -1.26 -2.18
N THR A 65 17.21 -2.55 -2.28
CA THR A 65 18.45 -3.01 -2.91
C THR A 65 18.56 -2.55 -4.36
N PRO A 66 17.49 -2.66 -5.20
CA PRO A 66 17.56 -2.16 -6.57
C PRO A 66 17.80 -0.63 -6.67
N ALA A 67 17.28 0.14 -5.72
CA ALA A 67 17.51 1.59 -5.67
C ALA A 67 18.95 1.88 -5.23
N ALA A 68 19.42 1.22 -4.17
CA ALA A 68 20.76 1.37 -3.64
C ALA A 68 21.86 1.00 -4.64
N GLU A 69 21.74 -0.14 -5.32
CA GLU A 69 22.69 -0.59 -6.34
C GLU A 69 22.77 0.36 -7.54
N ARG A 70 21.70 1.11 -7.82
CA ARG A 70 21.63 2.09 -8.92
C ARG A 70 21.91 3.53 -8.47
N GLY A 71 22.23 3.75 -7.20
CA GLY A 71 22.42 5.08 -6.64
C GLY A 71 21.17 5.96 -6.77
N LEU A 72 19.97 5.38 -6.60
CA LEU A 72 18.69 6.08 -6.66
C LEU A 72 18.15 6.38 -5.26
N PRO A 73 17.32 7.42 -5.08
CA PRO A 73 16.71 7.70 -3.79
C PRO A 73 15.76 6.58 -3.38
N VAL A 74 15.68 6.30 -2.08
CA VAL A 74 14.77 5.27 -1.56
C VAL A 74 13.33 5.77 -1.64
N THR A 75 12.41 4.87 -1.99
CA THR A 75 10.97 5.18 -2.14
C THR A 75 10.39 5.79 -0.86
N ARG A 76 9.60 6.86 -1.02
CA ARG A 76 8.95 7.59 0.08
C ARG A 76 7.46 7.74 -0.15
N VAL A 77 6.72 7.91 0.95
CA VAL A 77 5.31 8.30 0.94
C VAL A 77 5.18 9.69 1.56
N ILE A 78 4.52 10.60 0.84
CA ILE A 78 4.40 12.00 1.24
C ILE A 78 2.94 12.43 1.14
N SER A 79 2.51 13.34 2.02
CA SER A 79 1.25 14.06 1.87
C SER A 79 1.20 14.72 0.49
N ARG A 80 0.12 14.46 -0.26
CA ARG A 80 -0.09 15.04 -1.58
C ARG A 80 -0.14 16.56 -1.53
N MET A 81 -0.75 17.12 -0.50
CA MET A 81 -0.81 18.57 -0.30
C MET A 81 0.59 19.14 -0.07
N THR A 82 1.40 18.49 0.77
CA THR A 82 2.78 18.91 1.05
C THR A 82 3.61 18.85 -0.23
N LEU A 83 3.54 17.76 -0.99
CA LEU A 83 4.23 17.64 -2.28
C LEU A 83 3.84 18.77 -3.24
N GLN A 84 2.54 19.03 -3.41
CA GLN A 84 2.06 20.09 -4.30
C GLN A 84 2.50 21.48 -3.83
N GLN A 85 2.53 21.75 -2.52
CA GLN A 85 3.01 23.01 -1.98
C GLN A 85 4.51 23.21 -2.20
N ILE A 86 5.31 22.16 -2.02
CA ILE A 86 6.75 22.19 -2.31
C ILE A 86 6.98 22.55 -3.78
N LEU A 87 6.31 21.84 -4.69
CA LEU A 87 6.44 22.07 -6.13
C LEU A 87 5.92 23.46 -6.55
N ALA A 88 4.79 23.92 -5.99
CA ALA A 88 4.24 25.23 -6.29
C ALA A 88 5.18 26.37 -5.86
N ARG A 89 5.75 26.28 -4.66
CA ARG A 89 6.73 27.26 -4.17
C ARG A 89 8.00 27.30 -5.02
N ALA A 90 8.44 26.15 -5.52
CA ALA A 90 9.63 26.07 -6.36
C ALA A 90 9.45 26.79 -7.71
N VAL A 91 8.27 26.69 -8.32
CA VAL A 91 7.96 27.39 -9.58
C VAL A 91 7.64 28.87 -9.34
N GLY A 92 7.13 29.21 -8.16
CA GLY A 92 6.80 30.58 -7.74
C GLY A 92 5.33 30.93 -7.98
N ASP A 93 4.75 31.70 -7.05
CA ASP A 93 3.30 32.01 -7.05
C ASP A 93 2.87 32.80 -8.30
N ASP A 94 3.76 33.62 -8.88
CA ASP A 94 3.48 34.43 -10.08
C ASP A 94 3.27 33.58 -11.35
N ALA A 95 3.76 32.33 -11.35
CA ALA A 95 3.57 31.39 -12.45
C ALA A 95 2.25 30.60 -12.33
N ILE A 96 1.51 30.75 -11.23
CA ILE A 96 0.33 29.93 -10.93
C ILE A 96 -0.91 30.81 -10.87
N LEU A 97 -1.78 30.67 -11.87
CA LEU A 97 -3.11 31.28 -11.87
C LEU A 97 -4.17 30.23 -11.51
N ASN A 98 -4.75 30.37 -10.31
CA ASN A 98 -5.91 29.58 -9.90
C ASN A 98 -7.21 30.10 -10.55
N ASP A 99 -8.30 29.36 -10.37
CA ASP A 99 -9.63 29.68 -10.92
C ASP A 99 -9.62 29.98 -12.43
N SER A 100 -8.73 29.28 -13.15
CA SER A 100 -8.44 29.49 -14.57
C SER A 100 -8.73 28.23 -15.36
N HIS A 101 -10.02 27.95 -15.58
CA HIS A 101 -10.48 26.73 -16.26
C HIS A 101 -10.32 26.85 -17.78
N VAL A 102 -9.30 26.22 -18.35
CA VAL A 102 -9.14 26.12 -19.82
C VAL A 102 -10.28 25.28 -20.40
N VAL A 103 -10.99 25.81 -21.39
CA VAL A 103 -12.11 25.13 -22.08
C VAL A 103 -11.83 24.84 -23.55
N ASP A 104 -10.96 25.62 -24.17
CA ASP A 104 -10.61 25.48 -25.58
C ASP A 104 -9.21 26.03 -25.86
N PHE A 105 -8.67 25.80 -27.06
CA PHE A 105 -7.46 26.44 -27.54
C PHE A 105 -7.44 26.61 -29.06
N ILE A 106 -6.63 27.55 -29.55
CA ILE A 106 -6.37 27.75 -30.98
C ILE A 106 -4.86 27.64 -31.21
N ASP A 107 -4.44 26.72 -32.07
CA ASP A 107 -3.06 26.61 -32.58
C ASP A 107 -3.02 27.14 -34.02
N ASP A 108 -2.34 28.27 -34.23
CA ASP A 108 -2.20 28.90 -35.55
C ASP A 108 -0.92 28.46 -36.30
N GLY A 109 -0.15 27.54 -35.71
CA GLY A 109 1.13 27.05 -36.22
C GLY A 109 2.35 27.85 -35.74
N ASN A 110 2.16 29.06 -35.21
CA ASN A 110 3.22 29.89 -34.63
C ASN A 110 3.07 30.08 -33.11
N LYS A 111 1.85 30.25 -32.62
CA LYS A 111 1.50 30.39 -31.21
C LYS A 111 0.26 29.55 -30.89
N VAL A 112 0.05 29.30 -29.61
CA VAL A 112 -1.17 28.68 -29.09
C VAL A 112 -1.86 29.67 -28.16
N THR A 113 -3.15 29.88 -28.38
CA THR A 113 -4.00 30.67 -27.47
C THR A 113 -4.90 29.74 -26.68
N ALA A 114 -4.70 29.64 -25.36
CA ALA A 114 -5.61 28.96 -24.45
C ALA A 114 -6.80 29.89 -24.13
N ILE A 115 -8.01 29.33 -24.14
CA ILE A 115 -9.27 30.02 -23.89
C ILE A 115 -9.85 29.52 -22.57
N LEU A 116 -10.09 30.43 -21.63
CA LEU A 116 -10.72 30.11 -20.36
C LEU A 116 -12.24 30.15 -20.44
N GLU A 117 -12.90 29.51 -19.49
CA GLU A 117 -14.36 29.45 -19.36
C GLU A 117 -15.01 30.84 -19.23
N ASP A 118 -14.30 31.80 -18.64
CA ASP A 118 -14.73 33.20 -18.50
C ASP A 118 -14.40 34.07 -19.73
N GLY A 119 -13.87 33.48 -20.79
CA GLY A 119 -13.51 34.15 -22.04
C GLY A 119 -12.12 34.80 -22.07
N ARG A 120 -11.37 34.82 -20.95
CA ARG A 120 -9.97 35.26 -20.97
C ARG A 120 -9.13 34.38 -21.90
N LYS A 121 -8.11 34.99 -22.50
CA LYS A 121 -7.21 34.34 -23.46
C LYS A 121 -5.76 34.55 -23.06
N PHE A 122 -4.97 33.49 -23.20
CA PHE A 122 -3.54 33.48 -22.89
C PHE A 122 -2.78 32.89 -24.06
N GLU A 123 -1.82 33.65 -24.60
CA GLU A 123 -0.98 33.22 -25.71
C GLU A 123 0.37 32.68 -25.21
N GLY A 124 0.85 31.60 -25.83
CA GLY A 124 2.17 31.02 -25.55
C GLY A 124 2.76 30.30 -26.77
N ASP A 125 4.04 29.92 -26.69
CA ASP A 125 4.73 29.17 -27.75
C ASP A 125 4.27 27.71 -27.87
N LEU A 126 3.75 27.16 -26.77
CA LEU A 126 3.22 25.80 -26.67
C LEU A 126 2.14 25.73 -25.57
N LEU A 127 1.31 24.69 -25.63
CA LEU A 127 0.34 24.35 -24.59
C LEU A 127 0.54 22.89 -24.14
N VAL A 128 0.64 22.66 -22.83
CA VAL A 128 0.68 21.32 -22.24
C VAL A 128 -0.62 21.07 -21.50
N GLY A 129 -1.41 20.10 -21.95
CA GLY A 129 -2.57 19.61 -21.21
C GLY A 129 -2.13 18.69 -20.08
N ALA A 130 -2.11 19.20 -18.85
CA ALA A 130 -1.85 18.44 -17.62
C ALA A 130 -3.11 18.38 -16.72
N ASP A 131 -4.28 18.36 -17.34
CA ASP A 131 -5.61 18.57 -16.75
C ASP A 131 -6.36 17.26 -16.41
N GLY A 132 -5.61 16.18 -16.16
CA GLY A 132 -6.14 14.94 -15.58
C GLY A 132 -6.96 14.06 -16.52
N ILE A 133 -7.53 12.98 -15.99
CA ILE A 133 -8.26 11.95 -16.75
C ILE A 133 -9.46 12.50 -17.55
N TRP A 134 -10.03 13.62 -17.12
CA TRP A 134 -11.16 14.30 -17.77
C TRP A 134 -10.71 15.48 -18.65
N SER A 135 -9.47 15.42 -19.16
CA SER A 135 -8.81 16.49 -19.91
C SER A 135 -9.69 17.13 -21.00
N LYS A 136 -9.89 18.44 -20.88
CA LYS A 136 -10.54 19.30 -21.87
C LYS A 136 -9.59 19.55 -23.05
N VAL A 137 -8.27 19.70 -22.79
CA VAL A 137 -7.26 19.87 -23.86
C VAL A 137 -7.24 18.64 -24.78
N ARG A 138 -7.25 17.43 -24.21
CA ARG A 138 -7.33 16.18 -24.96
C ARG A 138 -8.60 16.10 -25.80
N LYS A 139 -9.74 16.53 -25.24
CA LYS A 139 -11.02 16.54 -25.95
C LYS A 139 -10.98 17.44 -27.17
N VAL A 140 -10.36 18.62 -27.09
CA VAL A 140 -10.19 19.52 -28.24
C VAL A 140 -9.25 18.91 -29.29
N LEU A 141 -8.14 18.28 -28.85
CA LEU A 141 -7.19 17.64 -29.76
C LEU A 141 -7.78 16.47 -30.57
N PHE A 142 -8.54 15.59 -29.91
CA PHE A 142 -8.88 14.27 -30.45
C PHE A 142 -10.38 13.96 -30.46
N GLY A 143 -11.22 14.91 -30.04
CA GLY A 143 -12.65 14.70 -29.86
C GLY A 143 -13.01 14.05 -28.52
N GLN A 144 -14.32 13.93 -28.28
CA GLN A 144 -14.85 13.29 -27.07
C GLN A 144 -14.50 11.80 -27.03
N SER A 145 -13.96 11.34 -25.91
CA SER A 145 -13.89 9.91 -25.60
C SER A 145 -14.02 9.68 -24.10
N GLU A 146 -14.80 8.69 -23.71
CA GLU A 146 -15.05 8.39 -22.30
C GLU A 146 -13.87 7.67 -21.63
N ALA A 147 -13.73 7.87 -20.31
CA ALA A 147 -12.84 7.07 -19.50
C ALA A 147 -13.43 5.66 -19.29
N THR A 148 -12.59 4.65 -19.16
CA THR A 148 -13.03 3.27 -18.96
C THR A 148 -13.10 2.98 -17.47
N TYR A 149 -14.28 2.61 -16.97
CA TYR A 149 -14.43 2.15 -15.59
C TYR A 149 -13.66 0.84 -15.41
N SER A 150 -12.87 0.74 -14.35
CA SER A 150 -12.01 -0.42 -14.11
C SER A 150 -12.74 -1.62 -13.49
N GLU A 151 -14.07 -1.54 -13.33
CA GLU A 151 -14.89 -2.46 -12.55
C GLU A 151 -14.70 -2.39 -11.03
N TYR A 152 -13.92 -1.42 -10.52
CA TYR A 152 -13.63 -1.30 -9.08
C TYR A 152 -14.05 0.04 -8.51
N THR A 153 -14.75 -0.05 -7.39
CA THR A 153 -14.90 1.05 -6.43
C THR A 153 -13.77 0.96 -5.41
N CYS A 154 -13.21 2.09 -5.04
CA CYS A 154 -12.16 2.24 -4.04
C CYS A 154 -12.67 3.07 -2.86
N TYR A 155 -12.55 2.52 -1.67
CA TYR A 155 -12.62 3.28 -0.42
C TYR A 155 -11.21 3.67 0.01
N THR A 156 -11.03 4.85 0.56
CA THR A 156 -9.73 5.32 1.07
C THR A 156 -9.94 5.88 2.47
N GLY A 157 -8.95 5.68 3.35
CA GLY A 157 -8.94 6.24 4.69
C GLY A 157 -7.51 6.45 5.22
N ILE A 158 -7.41 7.27 6.26
CA ILE A 158 -6.18 7.47 7.03
C ILE A 158 -6.54 7.20 8.49
N ALA A 159 -5.88 6.22 9.09
CA ALA A 159 -6.07 5.85 10.48
C ALA A 159 -4.94 6.42 11.34
N ASP A 160 -5.30 6.95 12.52
CA ASP A 160 -4.35 7.20 13.62
C ASP A 160 -4.04 5.86 14.30
N PHE A 161 -3.15 5.10 13.67
CA PHE A 161 -2.88 3.72 14.02
C PHE A 161 -1.43 3.36 13.69
N VAL A 162 -0.70 2.81 14.66
CA VAL A 162 0.67 2.33 14.46
C VAL A 162 0.69 0.80 14.58
N PRO A 163 0.83 0.07 13.46
CA PRO A 163 0.91 -1.38 13.52
C PRO A 163 2.18 -1.82 14.27
N PRO A 164 2.15 -2.97 14.94
CA PRO A 164 3.29 -3.48 15.71
C PRO A 164 4.52 -3.85 14.86
N ASP A 165 4.36 -3.92 13.54
CA ASP A 165 5.43 -4.19 12.57
C ASP A 165 5.87 -2.94 11.80
N ILE A 166 5.54 -1.74 12.28
CA ILE A 166 5.84 -0.49 11.57
C ILE A 166 7.33 -0.38 11.21
N ASP A 167 8.25 -0.78 12.08
CA ASP A 167 9.69 -0.65 11.81
C ASP A 167 10.21 -1.66 10.77
N THR A 168 9.44 -2.70 10.44
CA THR A 168 9.87 -3.78 9.54
C THR A 168 9.07 -3.82 8.24
N VAL A 169 7.86 -3.24 8.19
CA VAL A 169 6.95 -3.30 7.05
C VAL A 169 6.52 -1.90 6.62
N GLY A 170 6.78 -1.56 5.35
CA GLY A 170 6.42 -0.26 4.77
C GLY A 170 5.02 -0.23 4.19
N TYR A 171 4.66 -1.22 3.35
CA TYR A 171 3.31 -1.36 2.80
C TYR A 171 2.94 -2.83 2.51
N ARG A 172 1.63 -3.09 2.44
CA ARG A 172 1.05 -4.39 2.11
C ARG A 172 -0.10 -4.26 1.11
N VAL A 173 -0.22 -5.26 0.25
CA VAL A 173 -1.42 -5.50 -0.58
C VAL A 173 -2.03 -6.84 -0.16
N PHE A 174 -3.15 -6.77 0.54
CA PHE A 174 -3.97 -7.89 0.97
C PHE A 174 -4.87 -8.34 -0.17
N LEU A 175 -4.65 -9.57 -0.65
CA LEU A 175 -5.35 -10.12 -1.81
C LEU A 175 -6.65 -10.82 -1.40
N GLY A 176 -7.69 -10.64 -2.20
CA GLY A 176 -9.03 -11.19 -1.99
C GLY A 176 -9.76 -11.48 -3.30
N HIS A 177 -10.76 -12.36 -3.25
CA HIS A 177 -11.55 -12.64 -4.45
C HIS A 177 -12.44 -11.45 -4.75
N LYS A 178 -12.30 -10.83 -5.93
CA LYS A 178 -13.04 -9.63 -6.36
C LYS A 178 -12.86 -8.39 -5.47
N GLN A 179 -11.92 -8.42 -4.54
CA GLN A 179 -11.63 -7.31 -3.65
C GLN A 179 -10.20 -7.39 -3.15
N TYR A 180 -9.57 -6.27 -2.85
CA TYR A 180 -8.22 -6.23 -2.27
C TYR A 180 -8.07 -4.98 -1.42
N PHE A 181 -7.13 -5.03 -0.48
CA PHE A 181 -6.88 -3.95 0.47
C PHE A 181 -5.40 -3.58 0.44
N VAL A 182 -5.06 -2.30 0.50
CA VAL A 182 -3.70 -1.81 0.52
C VAL A 182 -3.53 -0.99 1.78
N SER A 183 -2.44 -1.19 2.52
CA SER A 183 -2.07 -0.35 3.66
C SER A 183 -0.63 0.13 3.52
N SER A 184 -0.36 1.39 3.81
CA SER A 184 0.97 1.99 3.77
C SER A 184 1.21 2.91 4.96
N ASP A 185 2.41 2.85 5.51
CA ASP A 185 2.90 3.88 6.43
C ASP A 185 3.00 5.22 5.71
N VAL A 186 2.56 6.28 6.38
CA VAL A 186 2.66 7.67 5.91
C VAL A 186 3.38 8.57 6.91
N GLY A 187 3.97 7.99 7.95
CA GLY A 187 4.68 8.68 9.03
C GLY A 187 3.75 9.27 10.08
N ALA A 188 4.35 9.89 11.11
CA ALA A 188 3.66 10.60 12.18
C ALA A 188 2.55 9.81 12.89
N GLY A 189 2.71 8.49 12.99
CA GLY A 189 1.76 7.60 13.67
C GLY A 189 0.50 7.28 12.86
N LYS A 190 0.49 7.56 11.55
CA LYS A 190 -0.66 7.38 10.68
C LYS A 190 -0.43 6.29 9.63
N MET A 191 -1.50 5.56 9.32
CA MET A 191 -1.54 4.58 8.24
C MET A 191 -2.59 4.98 7.21
N GLN A 192 -2.20 5.05 5.94
CA GLN A 192 -3.15 5.18 4.86
C GLN A 192 -3.57 3.79 4.38
N TRP A 193 -4.84 3.66 4.00
CA TRP A 193 -5.32 2.45 3.35
C TRP A 193 -6.28 2.72 2.19
N TYR A 194 -6.35 1.73 1.30
CA TYR A 194 -7.24 1.69 0.15
C TYR A 194 -7.94 0.33 0.09
N ALA A 195 -9.26 0.31 0.02
CA ALA A 195 -10.05 -0.89 -0.09
C ALA A 195 -10.77 -0.92 -1.44
N PHE A 196 -10.38 -1.83 -2.31
CA PHE A 196 -10.94 -1.99 -3.65
C PHE A 196 -11.95 -3.13 -3.66
N HIS A 197 -13.14 -2.88 -4.19
CA HIS A 197 -14.22 -3.85 -4.28
C HIS A 197 -14.83 -3.82 -5.68
N LYS A 198 -14.99 -5.00 -6.30
CA LYS A 198 -15.58 -5.12 -7.63
C LYS A 198 -17.10 -4.95 -7.54
N GLU A 199 -17.59 -3.80 -7.99
CA GLU A 199 -19.02 -3.47 -8.05
C GLU A 199 -19.32 -2.56 -9.26
N PRO A 200 -20.58 -2.42 -9.70
CA PRO A 200 -20.94 -1.44 -10.72
C PRO A 200 -20.61 0.00 -10.29
N ALA A 201 -20.26 0.86 -11.27
CA ALA A 201 -20.00 2.28 -11.02
C ALA A 201 -21.27 3.04 -10.63
N GLY A 202 -21.10 4.19 -10.00
CA GLY A 202 -22.17 5.13 -9.65
C GLY A 202 -22.90 4.81 -8.34
N GLY A 203 -22.42 3.83 -7.57
CA GLY A 203 -23.00 3.49 -6.27
C GLY A 203 -22.84 4.58 -5.21
N THR A 204 -23.67 4.51 -4.17
CA THR A 204 -23.62 5.40 -3.00
C THR A 204 -23.83 4.59 -1.73
N ASP A 205 -23.21 5.01 -0.64
CA ASP A 205 -23.45 4.44 0.68
C ASP A 205 -24.42 5.31 1.48
N PRO A 206 -25.16 4.72 2.44
CA PRO A 206 -25.89 5.49 3.44
C PRO A 206 -24.97 6.46 4.17
N GLU A 207 -25.52 7.59 4.60
CA GLU A 207 -24.84 8.49 5.51
C GLU A 207 -24.41 7.72 6.77
N ASN A 208 -23.15 7.86 7.17
CA ASN A 208 -22.52 7.09 8.25
C ASN A 208 -22.57 5.55 8.10
N GLY A 209 -22.70 5.04 6.87
CA GLY A 209 -22.77 3.60 6.58
C GLY A 209 -21.49 2.98 6.01
N LYS A 210 -20.43 3.75 5.72
CA LYS A 210 -19.26 3.27 4.96
C LYS A 210 -18.43 2.28 5.77
N LYS A 211 -18.14 2.58 7.04
CA LYS A 211 -17.39 1.69 7.93
C LYS A 211 -18.13 0.36 8.12
N LYS A 212 -19.44 0.42 8.39
CA LYS A 212 -20.26 -0.80 8.55
C LYS A 212 -20.21 -1.67 7.30
N ARG A 213 -20.44 -1.08 6.13
CA ARG A 213 -20.36 -1.79 4.84
C ARG A 213 -18.98 -2.38 4.61
N LEU A 214 -17.91 -1.64 4.90
CA LEU A 214 -16.54 -2.15 4.77
C LEU A 214 -16.29 -3.35 5.69
N LEU A 215 -16.76 -3.31 6.94
CA LEU A 215 -16.65 -4.46 7.85
C LEU A 215 -17.45 -5.68 7.35
N GLU A 216 -18.57 -5.47 6.64
CA GLU A 216 -19.31 -6.55 5.97
C GLU A 216 -18.55 -7.11 4.76
N ILE A 217 -18.00 -6.24 3.90
CA ILE A 217 -17.21 -6.63 2.71
C ILE A 217 -15.94 -7.41 3.11
N PHE A 218 -15.25 -6.93 4.14
CA PHE A 218 -13.99 -7.49 4.65
C PHE A 218 -14.21 -8.42 5.84
N ASN A 219 -15.43 -8.95 6.02
CA ASN A 219 -15.71 -9.94 7.05
C ASN A 219 -14.83 -11.19 6.87
N GLY A 220 -14.20 -11.64 7.95
CA GLY A 220 -13.29 -12.78 7.94
C GLY A 220 -11.89 -12.48 7.39
N TRP A 221 -11.56 -11.22 7.13
CA TRP A 221 -10.19 -10.82 6.80
C TRP A 221 -9.33 -10.72 8.06
N CYS A 222 -8.01 -10.75 7.85
CA CYS A 222 -7.05 -10.69 8.95
C CYS A 222 -7.15 -9.38 9.74
N ASP A 223 -6.64 -9.42 10.96
CA ASP A 223 -6.74 -8.33 11.91
C ASP A 223 -6.12 -7.02 11.41
N ASN A 224 -5.04 -7.09 10.62
CA ASN A 224 -4.42 -5.90 10.04
C ASN A 224 -5.40 -5.05 9.20
N VAL A 225 -6.35 -5.67 8.49
CA VAL A 225 -7.33 -4.96 7.66
C VAL A 225 -8.48 -4.45 8.51
N VAL A 226 -9.03 -5.31 9.37
CA VAL A 226 -10.18 -4.98 10.22
C VAL A 226 -9.83 -3.87 11.22
N ASP A 227 -8.65 -3.92 11.83
CA ASP A 227 -8.21 -2.94 12.81
C ASP A 227 -8.04 -1.55 12.17
N LEU A 228 -7.52 -1.46 10.94
CA LEU A 228 -7.40 -0.20 10.19
C LEU A 228 -8.77 0.41 9.87
N ILE A 229 -9.73 -0.40 9.43
CA ILE A 229 -11.11 0.06 9.16
C ILE A 229 -11.75 0.60 10.45
N ASN A 230 -11.58 -0.12 11.56
CA ASN A 230 -12.11 0.29 12.87
C ASN A 230 -11.49 1.60 13.37
N ALA A 231 -10.17 1.74 13.24
CA ALA A 231 -9.39 2.89 13.69
C ALA A 231 -9.56 4.15 12.82
N THR A 232 -10.27 4.07 11.69
CA THR A 232 -10.51 5.22 10.81
C THR A 232 -11.86 5.84 11.10
N ASP A 233 -11.94 7.16 11.29
CA ASP A 233 -13.22 7.84 11.50
C ASP A 233 -14.15 7.69 10.28
N GLU A 234 -15.46 7.52 10.51
CA GLU A 234 -16.46 7.29 9.46
C GLU A 234 -16.46 8.42 8.40
N GLU A 235 -16.31 9.66 8.83
CA GLU A 235 -16.28 10.85 7.96
C GLU A 235 -15.00 10.94 7.13
N ALA A 236 -13.92 10.29 7.57
CA ALA A 236 -12.64 10.25 6.87
C ALA A 236 -12.60 9.16 5.77
N ILE A 237 -13.62 8.30 5.68
CA ILE A 237 -13.72 7.25 4.67
C ILE A 237 -14.35 7.81 3.39
N LEU A 238 -13.62 7.74 2.29
CA LEU A 238 -14.04 8.27 0.99
C LEU A 238 -14.25 7.16 -0.01
N ARG A 239 -15.39 7.15 -0.71
CA ARG A 239 -15.71 6.24 -1.81
C ARG A 239 -15.46 6.93 -3.16
N ARG A 240 -14.85 6.22 -4.10
CA ARG A 240 -14.68 6.66 -5.49
C ARG A 240 -14.66 5.49 -6.46
N ASP A 241 -15.10 5.71 -7.67
CA ASP A 241 -14.97 4.74 -8.75
C ASP A 241 -13.63 4.94 -9.47
N ILE A 242 -12.97 3.84 -9.83
CA ILE A 242 -11.67 3.87 -10.49
C ILE A 242 -11.86 3.83 -12.00
N TYR A 243 -11.22 4.77 -12.67
CA TYR A 243 -11.24 4.89 -14.13
C TYR A 243 -9.82 4.92 -14.66
N ASP A 244 -9.63 4.37 -15.85
CA ASP A 244 -8.40 4.48 -16.63
C ASP A 244 -8.72 4.84 -18.09
N ARG A 245 -7.70 4.96 -18.93
CA ARG A 245 -7.88 5.13 -20.38
C ARG A 245 -6.97 4.15 -21.13
N PRO A 246 -7.43 3.56 -22.24
CA PRO A 246 -6.53 2.77 -23.10
C PRO A 246 -5.31 3.60 -23.53
N PRO A 247 -4.10 3.00 -23.57
CA PRO A 247 -2.91 3.69 -24.05
C PRO A 247 -3.10 4.25 -25.46
N THR A 248 -2.54 5.43 -25.71
CA THR A 248 -2.53 6.08 -27.02
C THR A 248 -1.10 6.41 -27.45
N PHE A 249 -0.85 6.30 -28.76
CA PHE A 249 0.40 6.72 -29.39
C PHE A 249 0.38 8.19 -29.83
N ASN A 250 -0.78 8.84 -29.78
CA ASN A 250 -0.95 10.24 -30.14
C ASN A 250 -1.16 11.06 -28.88
N TRP A 251 -0.15 11.84 -28.50
CA TRP A 251 -0.14 12.64 -27.28
C TRP A 251 -0.37 14.12 -27.53
N GLY A 252 -0.17 14.58 -28.76
CA GLY A 252 -0.37 15.98 -29.12
C GLY A 252 -0.48 16.20 -30.62
N LYS A 253 -0.68 17.45 -31.03
CA LYS A 253 -0.67 17.89 -32.43
C LYS A 253 -0.16 19.33 -32.47
N GLY A 254 0.68 19.64 -33.45
CA GLY A 254 1.26 20.98 -33.59
C GLY A 254 2.02 21.39 -32.32
N ARG A 255 1.68 22.56 -31.79
CA ARG A 255 2.30 23.16 -30.60
C ARG A 255 1.64 22.73 -29.28
N VAL A 256 0.74 21.76 -29.33
CA VAL A 256 0.02 21.25 -28.16
C VAL A 256 0.41 19.80 -27.88
N THR A 257 0.70 19.48 -26.62
CA THR A 257 0.93 18.11 -26.14
C THR A 257 0.21 17.85 -24.83
N LEU A 258 0.16 16.59 -24.40
CA LEU A 258 -0.48 16.14 -23.18
C LEU A 258 0.54 15.47 -22.25
N LEU A 259 0.32 15.57 -20.94
CA LEU A 259 1.20 15.06 -19.90
C LEU A 259 0.40 14.46 -18.73
N GLY A 260 0.90 13.37 -18.15
CA GLY A 260 0.26 12.75 -17.00
C GLY A 260 -1.08 12.10 -17.34
N ASP A 261 -2.02 12.16 -16.39
CA ASP A 261 -3.34 11.52 -16.51
C ASP A 261 -4.16 12.03 -17.71
N SER A 262 -3.83 13.19 -18.30
CA SER A 262 -4.49 13.68 -19.51
C SER A 262 -4.25 12.79 -20.75
N VAL A 263 -3.20 11.96 -20.75
CA VAL A 263 -2.91 11.05 -21.87
C VAL A 263 -2.69 9.61 -21.46
N HIS A 264 -2.28 9.36 -20.22
CA HIS A 264 -1.97 8.01 -19.75
C HIS A 264 -2.53 7.67 -18.36
N ALA A 265 -3.72 8.21 -18.04
CA ALA A 265 -4.47 7.82 -16.84
C ALA A 265 -4.55 6.30 -16.69
N MET A 266 -4.00 5.79 -15.59
CA MET A 266 -3.84 4.37 -15.32
C MET A 266 -4.40 3.99 -13.94
N GLN A 267 -4.68 2.70 -13.76
CA GLN A 267 -5.09 2.18 -12.46
C GLN A 267 -3.95 2.31 -11.42
N PRO A 268 -4.27 2.54 -10.13
CA PRO A 268 -3.28 2.89 -9.11
C PRO A 268 -2.41 1.71 -8.64
N ASN A 269 -2.55 0.51 -9.20
CA ASN A 269 -2.02 -0.74 -8.64
C ASN A 269 -0.49 -0.85 -8.57
N LEU A 270 0.24 0.03 -9.27
CA LEU A 270 1.71 0.11 -9.21
C LEU A 270 2.22 1.37 -8.52
N GLY A 271 1.35 2.30 -8.09
CA GLY A 271 1.77 3.58 -7.52
C GLY A 271 2.53 4.50 -8.50
N GLN A 272 2.41 4.28 -9.81
CA GLN A 272 3.27 4.92 -10.82
C GLN A 272 2.67 6.14 -11.53
N GLY A 273 1.36 6.41 -11.44
CA GLY A 273 0.73 7.51 -12.21
C GLY A 273 1.39 8.88 -11.98
N GLY A 274 1.51 9.30 -10.71
CA GLY A 274 2.22 10.54 -10.36
C GLY A 274 3.72 10.49 -10.68
N CYS A 275 4.34 9.33 -10.51
CA CYS A 275 5.75 9.14 -10.86
C CYS A 275 6.00 9.32 -12.37
N MET A 276 5.09 8.82 -13.22
CA MET A 276 5.16 9.00 -14.66
C MET A 276 4.97 10.46 -15.06
N ALA A 277 4.06 11.19 -14.42
CA ALA A 277 3.86 12.61 -14.69
C ALA A 277 5.11 13.45 -14.35
N ILE A 278 5.82 13.13 -13.26
CA ILE A 278 7.09 13.77 -12.92
C ILE A 278 8.16 13.47 -13.97
N GLU A 279 8.29 12.20 -14.38
CA GLU A 279 9.22 11.83 -15.44
C GLU A 279 8.89 12.48 -16.80
N ASP A 280 7.61 12.66 -17.10
CA ASP A 280 7.18 13.37 -18.30
C ASP A 280 7.63 14.83 -18.27
N GLY A 281 7.48 15.50 -17.12
CA GLY A 281 7.91 16.88 -16.93
C GLY A 281 9.42 17.02 -17.15
N TYR A 282 10.22 16.12 -16.57
CA TYR A 282 11.66 16.06 -16.82
C TYR A 282 11.98 15.87 -18.30
N GLN A 283 11.38 14.86 -18.94
CA GLN A 283 11.70 14.54 -20.34
C GLN A 283 11.29 15.67 -21.30
N LEU A 284 10.17 16.35 -21.02
CA LEU A 284 9.75 17.52 -21.80
C LEU A 284 10.77 18.66 -21.65
N ALA A 285 11.18 18.97 -20.42
CA ALA A 285 12.21 20.00 -20.17
C ALA A 285 13.52 19.68 -20.90
N VAL A 286 13.97 18.42 -20.89
CA VAL A 286 15.18 17.98 -21.61
C VAL A 286 15.09 18.21 -23.11
N GLU A 287 13.96 17.88 -23.75
CA GLU A 287 13.82 18.05 -25.20
C GLU A 287 13.62 19.51 -25.62
N LEU A 288 13.08 20.35 -24.73
CA LEU A 288 13.02 21.79 -24.92
C LEU A 288 14.42 22.42 -24.74
N GLU A 289 15.16 22.08 -23.69
CA GLU A 289 16.52 22.59 -23.47
C GLU A 289 17.44 22.26 -24.64
N LYS A 290 17.41 21.02 -25.14
CA LYS A 290 18.20 20.63 -26.32
C LYS A 290 17.91 21.52 -27.53
N SER A 291 16.63 21.75 -27.83
CA SER A 291 16.27 22.57 -28.98
C SER A 291 16.56 24.06 -28.76
N TRP A 292 16.47 24.55 -27.53
CA TRP A 292 16.92 25.90 -27.18
C TRP A 292 18.43 26.06 -27.40
N GLN A 293 19.24 25.11 -26.95
CA GLN A 293 20.70 25.11 -27.16
C GLN A 293 21.08 25.04 -28.64
N GLU A 294 20.37 24.22 -29.43
CA GLU A 294 20.55 24.15 -30.89
C GLU A 294 20.15 25.47 -31.57
N SER A 295 19.05 26.08 -31.16
CA SER A 295 18.61 27.39 -31.62
C SER A 295 19.65 28.46 -31.32
N ALA A 296 20.16 28.51 -30.09
CA ALA A 296 21.20 29.45 -29.66
C ALA A 296 22.51 29.29 -30.46
N LYS A 297 22.90 28.06 -30.80
CA LYS A 297 24.11 27.77 -31.58
C LYS A 297 23.96 28.08 -33.07
N SER A 298 22.79 27.80 -33.64
CA SER A 298 22.53 27.92 -35.09
C SER A 298 22.00 29.30 -35.49
N GLY A 299 21.47 30.08 -34.55
CA GLY A 299 20.75 31.33 -34.83
C GLY A 299 19.37 31.12 -35.48
N THR A 300 18.88 29.87 -35.54
CA THR A 300 17.56 29.56 -36.11
C THR A 300 16.50 29.48 -35.03
N PRO A 301 15.21 29.79 -35.32
CA PRO A 301 14.13 29.65 -34.34
C PRO A 301 14.02 28.23 -33.80
N MET A 302 13.70 28.10 -32.53
CA MET A 302 13.50 26.81 -31.86
C MET A 302 12.36 26.02 -32.51
N ASP A 303 12.61 24.76 -32.86
CA ASP A 303 11.60 23.86 -33.42
C ASP A 303 10.81 23.16 -32.30
N ILE A 304 9.87 23.91 -31.75
CA ILE A 304 8.98 23.47 -30.66
C ILE A 304 8.25 22.18 -31.02
N VAL A 305 7.68 22.10 -32.23
CA VAL A 305 6.84 20.96 -32.62
C VAL A 305 7.67 19.67 -32.61
N SER A 306 8.87 19.71 -33.19
CA SER A 306 9.77 18.55 -33.16
C SER A 306 10.22 18.18 -31.74
N SER A 307 10.48 19.15 -30.87
CA SER A 307 10.76 18.88 -29.44
C SER A 307 9.60 18.16 -28.75
N LEU A 308 8.35 18.60 -28.96
CA LEU A 308 7.18 17.92 -28.41
C LEU A 308 7.07 16.49 -28.94
N ARG A 309 7.27 16.27 -30.24
CA ARG A 309 7.23 14.91 -30.83
C ARG A 309 8.33 13.99 -30.26
N ARG A 310 9.53 14.51 -30.03
CA ARG A 310 10.62 13.73 -29.41
C ARG A 310 10.30 13.36 -27.96
N TYR A 311 9.79 14.32 -27.18
CA TYR A 311 9.31 14.06 -25.82
C TYR A 311 8.30 12.90 -25.80
N GLU A 312 7.26 12.98 -26.62
CA GLU A 312 6.22 11.95 -26.68
C GLU A 312 6.80 10.59 -27.06
N LYS A 313 7.65 10.54 -28.09
CA LYS A 313 8.32 9.30 -28.54
C LYS A 313 9.13 8.64 -27.42
N GLU A 314 9.89 9.42 -26.65
CA GLU A 314 10.69 8.91 -25.54
C GLU A 314 9.84 8.37 -24.39
N ARG A 315 8.64 8.93 -24.17
CA ARG A 315 7.75 8.56 -23.07
C ARG A 315 6.79 7.42 -23.38
N ILE A 316 6.28 7.36 -24.61
CA ILE A 316 5.22 6.43 -25.05
C ILE A 316 5.52 4.98 -24.67
N LEU A 317 6.73 4.48 -24.96
CA LEU A 317 7.06 3.07 -24.71
C LEU A 317 7.05 2.77 -23.21
N ARG A 318 7.73 3.60 -22.42
CA ARG A 318 7.83 3.43 -20.97
C ARG A 318 6.46 3.47 -20.31
N VAL A 319 5.66 4.48 -20.65
CA VAL A 319 4.33 4.66 -20.11
C VAL A 319 3.39 3.52 -20.53
N SER A 320 3.44 3.08 -21.79
CA SER A 320 2.60 1.97 -22.27
C SER A 320 2.90 0.66 -21.53
N VAL A 321 4.18 0.37 -21.25
CA VAL A 321 4.59 -0.82 -20.49
C VAL A 321 4.10 -0.73 -19.04
N ILE A 322 4.32 0.40 -18.37
CA ILE A 322 3.84 0.62 -16.99
C ILE A 322 2.32 0.50 -16.90
N HIS A 323 1.60 1.10 -17.85
CA HIS A 323 0.15 1.02 -17.93
C HIS A 323 -0.34 -0.42 -18.11
N GLY A 324 0.30 -1.18 -19.00
CA GLY A 324 0.01 -2.61 -19.20
C GLY A 324 0.22 -3.41 -17.91
N LEU A 325 1.35 -3.20 -17.23
CA LEU A 325 1.66 -3.85 -15.96
C LEU A 325 0.64 -3.47 -14.86
N ALA A 326 0.19 -2.21 -14.80
CA ALA A 326 -0.79 -1.76 -13.81
C ALA A 326 -2.16 -2.43 -13.97
N ARG A 327 -2.62 -2.63 -15.22
CA ARG A 327 -3.83 -3.41 -15.51
C ARG A 327 -3.66 -4.89 -15.17
N MET A 328 -2.52 -5.49 -15.53
CA MET A 328 -2.23 -6.89 -15.20
C MET A 328 -2.19 -7.12 -13.69
N ALA A 329 -1.59 -6.22 -12.93
CA ALA A 329 -1.56 -6.28 -11.47
C ALA A 329 -2.97 -6.28 -10.86
N ALA A 330 -3.89 -5.46 -11.40
CA ALA A 330 -5.30 -5.44 -10.95
C ALA A 330 -6.00 -6.79 -11.15
N ILE A 331 -5.83 -7.37 -12.34
CA ILE A 331 -6.41 -8.68 -12.69
C ILE A 331 -5.84 -9.75 -11.78
N MET A 332 -4.51 -9.77 -11.60
CA MET A 332 -3.84 -10.75 -10.74
C MET A 332 -4.27 -10.62 -9.28
N ALA A 333 -4.38 -9.39 -8.76
CA ALA A 333 -4.78 -9.16 -7.37
C ALA A 333 -6.16 -9.76 -7.03
N THR A 334 -7.05 -9.84 -8.02
CA THR A 334 -8.47 -10.19 -7.81
C THR A 334 -8.83 -11.61 -8.25
N THR A 335 -7.98 -12.24 -9.06
CA THR A 335 -8.10 -13.63 -9.54
C THR A 335 -7.13 -14.59 -8.85
N TYR A 336 -6.48 -14.16 -7.77
CA TYR A 336 -5.36 -14.85 -7.13
C TYR A 336 -5.65 -16.27 -6.59
N ARG A 337 -6.85 -16.54 -6.04
CA ARG A 337 -7.24 -17.87 -5.51
C ARG A 337 -7.44 -18.95 -6.60
N PRO A 338 -8.14 -18.68 -7.71
CA PRO A 338 -8.23 -19.61 -8.85
C PRO A 338 -6.88 -20.08 -9.40
N TYR A 339 -5.89 -19.20 -9.56
CA TYR A 339 -4.55 -19.55 -10.05
C TYR A 339 -3.76 -20.45 -9.08
N LEU A 340 -4.15 -20.49 -7.81
CA LEU A 340 -3.54 -21.31 -6.77
C LEU A 340 -4.37 -22.56 -6.40
N GLY A 341 -5.51 -22.77 -7.06
CA GLY A 341 -6.36 -23.96 -6.90
C GLY A 341 -7.42 -23.88 -5.81
N VAL A 342 -7.74 -22.69 -5.31
CA VAL A 342 -8.79 -22.48 -4.30
C VAL A 342 -10.06 -21.97 -4.99
N GLY A 343 -11.17 -22.70 -4.86
CA GLY A 343 -12.45 -22.41 -5.54
C GLY A 343 -12.85 -23.37 -6.67
N LEU A 344 -12.20 -24.54 -6.78
CA LEU A 344 -12.46 -25.55 -7.81
C LEU A 344 -13.86 -26.22 -7.78
N GLY A 345 -14.73 -25.84 -6.83
CA GLY A 345 -16.08 -26.39 -6.72
C GLY A 345 -16.07 -27.94 -6.71
N PRO A 346 -16.77 -28.62 -7.65
CA PRO A 346 -16.82 -30.09 -7.74
C PRO A 346 -15.45 -30.77 -7.90
N LEU A 347 -14.41 -30.03 -8.28
CA LEU A 347 -13.06 -30.54 -8.53
C LEU A 347 -12.10 -30.35 -7.35
N SER A 348 -12.61 -30.04 -6.15
CA SER A 348 -11.79 -29.87 -4.93
C SER A 348 -10.91 -31.09 -4.61
N PHE A 349 -11.25 -32.29 -5.07
CA PHE A 349 -10.44 -33.49 -4.92
C PHE A 349 -9.06 -33.39 -5.59
N LEU A 350 -8.88 -32.54 -6.61
CA LEU A 350 -7.58 -32.31 -7.26
C LEU A 350 -6.56 -31.69 -6.30
N THR A 351 -7.01 -30.94 -5.28
CA THR A 351 -6.13 -30.38 -4.24
C THR A 351 -5.48 -31.47 -3.39
N LYS A 352 -6.11 -32.65 -3.25
CA LYS A 352 -5.57 -33.81 -2.51
C LYS A 352 -4.44 -34.51 -3.27
N LEU A 353 -4.35 -34.34 -4.59
CA LEU A 353 -3.34 -35.01 -5.41
C LEU A 353 -1.93 -34.43 -5.23
N ARG A 354 -1.76 -33.31 -4.51
CA ARG A 354 -0.45 -32.62 -4.29
C ARG A 354 0.37 -32.36 -5.58
N ILE A 355 -0.23 -32.48 -6.77
CA ILE A 355 0.43 -32.15 -8.04
C ILE A 355 0.30 -30.63 -8.23
N PRO A 356 1.41 -29.87 -8.27
CA PRO A 356 1.34 -28.44 -8.48
C PRO A 356 0.84 -28.16 -9.90
N HIS A 357 -0.25 -27.40 -10.02
CA HIS A 357 -0.82 -26.97 -11.30
C HIS A 357 0.26 -26.29 -12.17
N PRO A 358 0.35 -26.55 -13.49
CA PRO A 358 1.37 -25.93 -14.36
C PRO A 358 1.48 -24.40 -14.25
N GLY A 359 0.34 -23.70 -14.16
CA GLY A 359 0.27 -22.25 -13.90
C GLY A 359 0.83 -21.82 -12.53
N ARG A 360 0.80 -22.69 -11.51
CA ARG A 360 1.42 -22.45 -10.19
C ARG A 360 2.95 -22.55 -10.25
N VAL A 361 3.48 -23.45 -11.09
CA VAL A 361 4.94 -23.58 -11.31
C VAL A 361 5.45 -22.42 -12.17
N GLY A 362 4.78 -22.10 -13.27
CA GLY A 362 5.11 -20.93 -14.10
C GLY A 362 4.96 -19.60 -13.36
N GLY A 363 3.89 -19.44 -12.57
CA GLY A 363 3.67 -18.28 -11.72
C GLY A 363 4.74 -18.13 -10.64
N ARG A 364 5.14 -19.22 -9.96
CA ARG A 364 6.25 -19.22 -9.00
C ARG A 364 7.59 -18.88 -9.66
N PHE A 365 7.84 -19.36 -10.87
CA PHE A 365 9.05 -19.01 -11.62
C PHE A 365 9.11 -17.52 -11.97
N PHE A 366 8.01 -16.95 -12.48
CA PHE A 366 7.92 -15.52 -12.76
C PHE A 366 8.08 -14.68 -11.48
N ILE A 367 7.42 -15.07 -10.38
CA ILE A 367 7.56 -14.45 -9.07
C ILE A 367 9.02 -14.43 -8.61
N LYS A 368 9.72 -15.57 -8.72
CA LYS A 368 11.07 -15.71 -8.18
C LYS A 368 12.12 -14.98 -9.02
N TYR A 369 12.02 -15.04 -10.34
CA TYR A 369 13.07 -14.55 -11.24
C TYR A 369 12.66 -13.31 -12.06
N GLY A 370 11.42 -13.27 -12.54
CA GLY A 370 10.92 -12.16 -13.36
C GLY A 370 10.58 -10.92 -12.53
N MET A 371 10.03 -11.11 -11.33
CA MET A 371 9.56 -9.99 -10.53
C MET A 371 10.67 -9.06 -10.03
N PRO A 372 11.83 -9.54 -9.53
CA PRO A 372 12.93 -8.64 -9.17
C PRO A 372 13.42 -7.79 -10.34
N LEU A 373 13.53 -8.38 -11.55
CA LEU A 373 13.91 -7.65 -12.76
C LEU A 373 12.87 -6.60 -13.15
N MET A 374 11.58 -6.97 -13.10
CA MET A 374 10.48 -6.05 -13.39
C MET A 374 10.42 -4.90 -12.38
N LEU A 375 10.50 -5.19 -11.07
CA LEU A 375 10.52 -4.17 -10.02
C LEU A 375 11.74 -3.25 -10.17
N SER A 376 12.92 -3.80 -10.44
CA SER A 376 14.14 -3.04 -10.69
C SER A 376 13.98 -2.11 -11.92
N TRP A 377 13.28 -2.53 -12.96
CA TRP A 377 12.97 -1.70 -14.13
C TRP A 377 11.90 -0.63 -13.85
N VAL A 378 10.85 -0.98 -13.11
CA VAL A 378 9.79 -0.05 -12.69
C VAL A 378 10.37 1.07 -11.82
N LEU A 379 11.06 0.68 -10.74
CA LEU A 379 11.69 1.56 -9.75
C LEU A 379 12.86 2.35 -10.34
N GLY A 380 13.68 1.70 -11.16
CA GLY A 380 14.86 2.33 -11.72
C GLY A 380 14.53 3.35 -12.80
N GLY A 381 13.43 3.13 -13.51
CA GLY A 381 12.99 4.00 -14.58
C GLY A 381 14.04 4.33 -15.63
N ASN A 382 14.00 5.56 -16.14
CA ASN A 382 14.95 6.05 -17.13
C ASN A 382 16.23 6.60 -16.48
N SER A 383 16.63 6.06 -15.32
CA SER A 383 17.71 6.61 -14.48
C SER A 383 19.03 6.78 -15.20
N THR A 384 19.31 5.95 -16.22
CA THR A 384 20.53 6.03 -17.02
C THR A 384 20.59 7.26 -17.93
N LYS A 385 19.46 7.95 -18.16
CA LYS A 385 19.37 9.21 -18.91
C LYS A 385 19.20 10.44 -18.01
N LEU A 386 19.31 10.28 -16.69
CA LEU A 386 19.24 11.39 -15.75
C LEU A 386 20.62 12.03 -15.60
N GLU A 387 20.74 13.28 -16.04
CA GLU A 387 21.96 14.08 -15.88
C GLU A 387 21.84 15.02 -14.67
N GLY A 388 22.98 15.49 -14.13
CA GLY A 388 22.98 16.52 -13.07
C GLY A 388 22.72 16.04 -11.64
N ARG A 389 22.63 14.73 -11.39
CA ARG A 389 22.39 14.14 -10.05
C ARG A 389 23.56 13.31 -9.51
N PRO A 390 23.72 13.20 -8.18
CA PRO A 390 24.66 12.26 -7.56
C PRO A 390 24.21 10.81 -7.74
N LEU A 391 25.14 9.91 -8.05
CA LEU A 391 24.89 8.47 -8.22
C LEU A 391 25.11 7.70 -6.91
N SER A 392 24.59 8.20 -5.79
CA SER A 392 24.74 7.57 -4.48
C SER A 392 23.43 7.61 -3.67
N CYS A 393 23.20 6.55 -2.90
CA CYS A 393 22.19 6.58 -1.84
C CYS A 393 22.68 7.40 -0.64
N ARG A 394 21.74 8.02 0.08
CA ARG A 394 22.04 8.77 1.31
C ARG A 394 22.38 7.79 2.44
N LEU A 395 23.33 8.17 3.30
CA LEU A 395 23.67 7.37 4.49
C LEU A 395 22.47 7.25 5.46
N SER A 396 21.60 8.27 5.50
CA SER A 396 20.35 8.26 6.27
C SER A 396 19.33 7.24 5.78
N ASP A 397 19.45 6.84 4.51
CA ASP A 397 18.48 5.96 3.86
C ASP A 397 18.91 4.49 3.98
N LYS A 398 19.80 4.17 4.94
CA LYS A 398 20.31 2.82 5.17
C LYS A 398 19.18 1.91 5.70
N ALA A 399 18.89 0.83 4.98
CA ALA A 399 18.02 -0.21 5.48
C ALA A 399 18.59 -0.93 6.72
N ASN A 400 17.70 -1.58 7.48
CA ASN A 400 18.09 -2.41 8.61
C ASN A 400 19.02 -3.56 8.15
N ASP A 401 20.06 -3.86 8.93
CA ASP A 401 21.01 -4.94 8.63
C ASP A 401 20.33 -6.33 8.60
N GLN A 402 19.14 -6.49 9.19
CA GLN A 402 18.33 -7.71 9.15
C GLN A 402 17.36 -7.77 7.95
N LEU A 403 17.26 -6.72 7.11
CA LEU A 403 16.27 -6.66 6.02
C LEU A 403 16.32 -7.90 5.13
N ARG A 404 17.53 -8.32 4.72
CA ARG A 404 17.73 -9.51 3.89
C ARG A 404 17.22 -10.79 4.56
N ARG A 405 17.45 -10.93 5.87
CA ARG A 405 16.95 -12.08 6.64
C ARG A 405 15.43 -12.09 6.64
N TRP A 406 14.79 -10.94 6.82
CA TRP A 406 13.34 -10.83 6.81
C TRP A 406 12.69 -11.13 5.46
N PHE A 407 13.43 -11.05 4.34
CA PHE A 407 12.93 -11.55 3.05
C PHE A 407 12.83 -13.08 3.02
N GLU A 408 13.75 -13.77 3.67
CA GLU A 408 13.90 -15.23 3.61
C GLU A 408 13.21 -15.97 4.77
N ASP A 409 13.01 -15.30 5.91
CA ASP A 409 12.57 -15.89 7.18
C ASP A 409 11.38 -15.09 7.76
N ASP A 410 10.16 -15.62 7.56
CA ASP A 410 8.91 -15.04 8.11
C ASP A 410 8.89 -15.04 9.64
N ASP A 411 9.56 -16.00 10.28
CA ASP A 411 9.61 -16.09 11.74
C ASP A 411 10.48 -14.98 12.31
N ALA A 412 11.64 -14.73 11.70
CA ALA A 412 12.47 -13.60 12.08
C ALA A 412 11.77 -12.25 11.88
N LEU A 413 10.91 -12.14 10.87
CA LEU A 413 10.11 -10.93 10.62
C LEU A 413 9.02 -10.75 11.70
N GLU A 414 8.29 -11.80 12.05
CA GLU A 414 7.28 -11.77 13.14
C GLU A 414 7.94 -11.47 14.50
N GLN A 415 9.10 -12.08 14.79
CA GLN A 415 9.84 -11.84 16.04
C GLN A 415 10.36 -10.40 16.16
N ALA A 416 10.53 -9.70 15.04
CA ALA A 416 10.97 -8.31 15.00
C ALA A 416 9.84 -7.30 15.29
N MET A 417 8.58 -7.75 15.38
CA MET A 417 7.45 -6.89 15.75
C MET A 417 7.65 -6.25 17.13
N GLY A 418 7.52 -4.92 17.19
CA GLY A 418 7.73 -4.06 18.36
C GLY A 418 6.53 -3.93 19.33
N GLY A 419 5.45 -4.70 19.14
CA GLY A 419 4.24 -4.63 19.97
C GLY A 419 4.14 -5.65 21.11
N GLU A 420 3.17 -5.42 21.98
CA GLU A 420 2.80 -6.30 23.09
C GLU A 420 1.76 -7.34 22.65
N TRP A 421 1.90 -8.56 23.16
CA TRP A 421 1.02 -9.67 22.80
C TRP A 421 -0.09 -9.81 23.83
N TYR A 422 -1.31 -10.06 23.34
CA TYR A 422 -2.51 -10.16 24.14
C TYR A 422 -3.33 -11.39 23.74
N LEU A 423 -3.94 -12.02 24.74
CA LEU A 423 -5.06 -12.94 24.58
C LEU A 423 -6.35 -12.16 24.87
N LEU A 424 -7.14 -11.89 23.83
CA LEU A 424 -8.42 -11.19 23.94
C LEU A 424 -9.57 -12.20 23.95
N PRO A 425 -10.43 -12.22 24.98
CA PRO A 425 -11.57 -13.12 25.01
C PRO A 425 -12.56 -12.79 23.88
N THR A 426 -13.05 -13.82 23.18
CA THR A 426 -14.02 -13.65 22.09
C THR A 426 -15.47 -13.85 22.53
N SER A 427 -15.70 -14.45 23.70
CA SER A 427 -17.01 -14.59 24.33
C SER A 427 -17.30 -13.40 25.24
N SER A 428 -18.55 -12.92 25.23
CA SER A 428 -19.04 -11.72 25.94
C SER A 428 -19.12 -11.86 27.47
N GLY A 429 -18.30 -12.71 28.08
CA GLY A 429 -18.13 -12.77 29.54
C GLY A 429 -17.14 -11.72 30.04
N ASP A 430 -17.19 -11.40 31.34
CA ASP A 430 -16.35 -10.40 32.04
C ASP A 430 -14.82 -10.68 32.05
N SER A 431 -14.33 -11.51 31.14
CA SER A 431 -12.91 -11.84 31.02
C SER A 431 -12.14 -10.63 30.51
N GLN A 432 -11.11 -10.21 31.25
CA GLN A 432 -10.22 -9.12 30.85
C GLN A 432 -9.19 -9.60 29.81
N PRO A 433 -8.69 -8.71 28.93
CA PRO A 433 -7.50 -8.96 28.12
C PRO A 433 -6.32 -9.43 28.97
N ILE A 434 -5.61 -10.44 28.50
CA ILE A 434 -4.42 -10.97 29.19
C ILE A 434 -3.20 -10.58 28.38
N ARG A 435 -2.29 -9.83 29.00
CA ARG A 435 -1.00 -9.49 28.40
C ARG A 435 -0.03 -10.66 28.55
N LEU A 436 0.65 -11.03 27.46
CA LEU A 436 1.72 -12.01 27.44
C LEU A 436 3.08 -11.30 27.55
N ILE A 437 3.97 -11.82 28.40
CA ILE A 437 5.31 -11.25 28.60
C ILE A 437 6.33 -12.03 27.77
N ARG A 438 7.12 -11.32 26.97
CA ARG A 438 8.26 -11.90 26.22
C ARG A 438 9.48 -12.10 27.13
N ASP A 439 9.34 -12.96 28.14
CA ASP A 439 10.41 -13.37 29.05
C ASP A 439 10.50 -14.91 29.07
N GLU A 440 11.66 -15.45 28.72
CA GLU A 440 11.87 -16.90 28.62
C GLU A 440 11.87 -17.61 29.99
N LYS A 441 12.01 -16.85 31.08
CA LYS A 441 11.99 -17.40 32.44
C LYS A 441 10.58 -17.47 33.04
N LYS A 442 9.60 -16.89 32.34
CA LYS A 442 8.22 -16.80 32.83
C LYS A 442 7.29 -17.68 32.00
N SER A 443 6.20 -18.09 32.64
CA SER A 443 5.20 -18.96 32.04
C SER A 443 3.84 -18.68 32.64
N LEU A 444 2.82 -18.57 31.78
CA LEU A 444 1.43 -18.42 32.19
C LEU A 444 0.77 -19.78 32.30
N SER A 445 0.36 -20.17 33.51
CA SER A 445 -0.40 -21.40 33.74
C SER A 445 -1.90 -21.14 33.63
N ILE A 446 -2.64 -22.01 32.96
CA ILE A 446 -4.08 -21.90 32.74
C ILE A 446 -4.77 -23.10 33.39
N GLY A 447 -5.79 -22.85 34.18
CA GLY A 447 -6.51 -23.90 34.91
C GLY A 447 -7.88 -23.45 35.40
N SER A 448 -8.65 -24.37 35.98
CA SER A 448 -9.99 -24.06 36.52
C SER A 448 -9.99 -23.24 37.81
N ARG A 449 -8.83 -23.16 38.48
CA ARG A 449 -8.59 -22.41 39.72
C ARG A 449 -7.24 -21.69 39.63
N SER A 450 -7.10 -20.59 40.34
CA SER A 450 -5.81 -19.89 40.45
C SER A 450 -4.88 -20.69 41.34
N ASP A 451 -3.61 -20.79 40.93
CA ASP A 451 -2.58 -21.39 41.77
C ASP A 451 -2.25 -20.41 42.91
N PRO A 452 -2.50 -20.78 44.19
CA PRO A 452 -2.25 -19.91 45.33
C PRO A 452 -0.77 -19.52 45.48
N SER A 453 0.16 -20.31 44.92
CA SER A 453 1.60 -20.10 45.04
C SER A 453 2.18 -19.08 44.07
N ASN A 454 1.46 -18.75 42.97
CA ASN A 454 1.93 -17.80 41.96
C ASN A 454 0.76 -17.12 41.21
N SER A 455 -0.07 -16.37 41.96
CA SER A 455 -1.29 -15.73 41.46
C SER A 455 -1.07 -14.82 40.25
N THR A 456 0.10 -14.17 40.15
CA THR A 456 0.46 -13.29 39.02
C THR A 456 0.81 -14.04 37.73
N ALA A 457 1.07 -15.35 37.77
CA ALA A 457 1.42 -16.17 36.60
C ALA A 457 0.37 -17.27 36.31
N SER A 458 -0.86 -17.09 36.82
CA SER A 458 -1.95 -18.06 36.70
C SER A 458 -3.23 -17.41 36.18
N LEU A 459 -3.87 -18.04 35.20
CA LEU A 459 -5.18 -17.69 34.68
C LEU A 459 -6.20 -18.73 35.14
N ALA A 460 -7.13 -18.30 35.99
CA ALA A 460 -8.24 -19.13 36.47
C ALA A 460 -9.46 -18.96 35.56
N LEU A 461 -9.90 -20.05 34.94
CA LEU A 461 -11.10 -20.10 34.10
C LEU A 461 -12.06 -21.14 34.68
N PRO A 462 -13.00 -20.74 35.57
CA PRO A 462 -13.87 -21.66 36.31
C PRO A 462 -14.99 -22.21 35.41
N LEU A 463 -14.62 -22.96 34.38
CA LEU A 463 -15.50 -23.56 33.39
C LEU A 463 -15.43 -25.09 33.45
N PRO A 464 -16.54 -25.80 33.19
CA PRO A 464 -16.60 -27.26 33.37
C PRO A 464 -15.59 -28.07 32.56
N GLN A 465 -15.19 -27.58 31.37
CA GLN A 465 -14.26 -28.29 30.49
C GLN A 465 -12.78 -27.93 30.72
N ILE A 466 -12.47 -27.14 31.75
CA ILE A 466 -11.11 -26.71 32.06
C ILE A 466 -10.60 -27.52 33.25
N SER A 467 -9.44 -28.14 33.07
CA SER A 467 -8.77 -28.95 34.09
C SER A 467 -8.08 -28.04 35.11
N GLU A 468 -7.78 -28.55 36.31
CA GLU A 468 -7.05 -27.75 37.32
C GLU A 468 -5.68 -27.28 36.82
N ASN A 469 -4.97 -28.14 36.08
CA ASN A 469 -3.79 -27.79 35.29
C ASN A 469 -4.08 -28.09 33.81
N HIS A 470 -4.61 -27.12 33.07
CA HIS A 470 -5.10 -27.34 31.71
C HIS A 470 -4.00 -27.12 30.66
N ALA A 471 -3.33 -25.97 30.70
CA ALA A 471 -2.30 -25.61 29.73
C ALA A 471 -1.28 -24.64 30.32
N THR A 472 -0.12 -24.52 29.66
CA THR A 472 0.91 -23.53 29.99
C THR A 472 1.34 -22.80 28.72
N ILE A 473 1.45 -21.47 28.80
CA ILE A 473 2.02 -20.63 27.75
C ILE A 473 3.43 -20.22 28.15
N THR A 474 4.39 -20.39 27.23
CA THR A 474 5.80 -20.03 27.42
C THR A 474 6.30 -19.17 26.27
N CYS A 475 7.34 -18.38 26.53
CA CYS A 475 8.06 -17.61 25.51
C CYS A 475 9.43 -18.25 25.26
N LYS A 476 9.81 -18.40 23.99
CA LYS A 476 11.15 -18.83 23.57
C LYS A 476 11.54 -18.12 22.28
N ASN A 477 12.74 -17.53 22.22
CA ASN A 477 13.22 -16.74 21.08
C ASN A 477 12.22 -15.66 20.64
N LYS A 478 11.58 -14.96 21.60
CA LYS A 478 10.51 -13.97 21.38
C LYS A 478 9.22 -14.50 20.74
N ALA A 479 9.07 -15.81 20.55
CA ALA A 479 7.85 -16.45 20.08
C ALA A 479 7.11 -17.13 21.23
N PHE A 480 5.79 -17.24 21.15
CA PHE A 480 4.96 -17.86 22.17
C PHE A 480 4.51 -19.27 21.77
N TYR A 481 4.44 -20.14 22.78
CA TYR A 481 4.06 -21.53 22.65
C TYR A 481 3.01 -21.86 23.70
N VAL A 482 2.02 -22.66 23.33
CA VAL A 482 1.05 -23.26 24.25
C VAL A 482 1.30 -24.77 24.35
N THR A 483 1.31 -25.29 25.57
CA THR A 483 1.43 -26.70 25.87
C THR A 483 0.16 -27.14 26.59
N ASP A 484 -0.54 -28.14 26.07
CA ASP A 484 -1.64 -28.78 26.78
C ASP A 484 -1.07 -29.74 27.83
N ASN A 485 -1.47 -29.62 29.09
CA ASN A 485 -0.89 -30.38 30.21
C ASN A 485 -1.62 -31.72 30.45
N GLY A 486 -2.11 -32.35 29.37
CA GLY A 486 -2.89 -33.58 29.45
C GLY A 486 -4.34 -33.33 29.85
N SER A 487 -4.91 -32.21 29.41
CA SER A 487 -6.28 -31.84 29.76
C SER A 487 -7.30 -32.79 29.12
N GLU A 488 -8.40 -33.05 29.83
CA GLU A 488 -9.43 -34.00 29.40
C GLU A 488 -10.06 -33.59 28.06
N HIS A 489 -10.47 -32.32 27.95
CA HIS A 489 -11.15 -31.78 26.77
C HIS A 489 -10.21 -31.15 25.72
N GLY A 490 -8.92 -31.05 26.05
CA GLY A 490 -7.87 -30.56 25.16
C GLY A 490 -7.84 -29.04 24.97
N THR A 491 -6.66 -28.55 24.62
CA THR A 491 -6.43 -27.22 24.05
C THR A 491 -6.48 -27.28 22.52
N TRP A 492 -7.08 -26.28 21.89
CA TRP A 492 -7.25 -26.21 20.44
C TRP A 492 -6.75 -24.87 19.91
N ILE A 493 -6.18 -24.88 18.71
CA ILE A 493 -5.82 -23.66 17.97
C ILE A 493 -6.65 -23.66 16.69
N THR A 494 -7.28 -22.52 16.42
CA THR A 494 -7.86 -22.20 15.12
C THR A 494 -6.99 -21.15 14.47
N ASP A 495 -6.35 -21.52 13.35
CA ASP A 495 -5.50 -20.58 12.61
C ASP A 495 -6.32 -19.57 11.80
N ASN A 496 -5.64 -18.61 11.19
CA ASN A 496 -6.28 -17.55 10.38
C ASN A 496 -6.98 -18.08 9.12
N GLU A 497 -6.72 -19.32 8.70
CA GLU A 497 -7.44 -19.97 7.60
C GLU A 497 -8.70 -20.71 8.08
N GLY A 498 -9.00 -20.63 9.38
CA GLY A 498 -10.12 -21.31 10.02
C GLY A 498 -9.86 -22.80 10.29
N ARG A 499 -8.61 -23.28 10.15
CA ARG A 499 -8.29 -24.67 10.46
C ARG A 499 -8.13 -24.83 11.95
N ARG A 500 -9.04 -25.61 12.53
CA ARG A 500 -9.01 -25.96 13.96
C ARG A 500 -8.31 -27.30 14.17
N TYR A 501 -7.30 -27.32 15.04
CA TYR A 501 -6.55 -28.54 15.39
C TYR A 501 -6.26 -28.61 16.89
N ARG A 502 -6.13 -29.84 17.41
CA ARG A 502 -5.85 -30.09 18.83
C ARG A 502 -4.35 -29.96 19.07
N VAL A 503 -3.97 -29.25 20.13
CA VAL A 503 -2.59 -29.21 20.63
C VAL A 503 -2.25 -30.59 21.21
N PRO A 504 -1.16 -31.24 20.76
CA PRO A 504 -0.76 -32.54 21.32
C PRO A 504 -0.40 -32.38 22.81
N PRO A 505 -0.87 -33.30 23.68
CA PRO A 505 -0.54 -33.25 25.10
C PRO A 505 0.97 -33.26 25.35
N ASN A 506 1.42 -32.41 26.27
CA ASN A 506 2.81 -32.24 26.71
C ASN A 506 3.79 -31.86 25.60
N PHE A 507 3.30 -31.33 24.47
CA PHE A 507 4.15 -30.84 23.38
C PHE A 507 3.88 -29.35 23.15
N PRO A 508 4.91 -28.47 23.21
CA PRO A 508 4.73 -27.05 22.96
C PRO A 508 4.42 -26.80 21.49
N VAL A 509 3.30 -26.13 21.23
CA VAL A 509 2.88 -25.71 19.89
C VAL A 509 2.93 -24.20 19.81
N ARG A 510 3.59 -23.67 18.77
CA ARG A 510 3.63 -22.24 18.51
C ARG A 510 2.27 -21.74 18.07
N PHE A 511 1.89 -20.56 18.52
CA PHE A 511 0.74 -19.82 17.99
C PHE A 511 1.19 -18.46 17.46
N HIS A 512 0.39 -17.90 16.56
CA HIS A 512 0.70 -16.73 15.76
C HIS A 512 -0.32 -15.60 16.01
N PRO A 513 -0.04 -14.36 15.59
CA PRO A 513 -1.02 -13.29 15.61
C PRO A 513 -2.27 -13.67 14.81
N SER A 514 -3.43 -13.26 15.31
CA SER A 514 -4.78 -13.57 14.83
C SER A 514 -5.29 -15.00 15.09
N ASP A 515 -4.45 -15.94 15.56
CA ASP A 515 -4.90 -17.27 15.97
C ASP A 515 -5.94 -17.18 17.10
N ALA A 516 -6.87 -18.14 17.16
CA ALA A 516 -7.77 -18.32 18.29
C ALA A 516 -7.39 -19.58 19.08
N ILE A 517 -7.08 -19.40 20.36
CA ILE A 517 -6.76 -20.48 21.30
C ILE A 517 -8.03 -20.80 22.10
N GLU A 518 -8.46 -22.05 22.08
CA GLU A 518 -9.61 -22.54 22.83
C GLU A 518 -9.15 -23.52 23.92
N PHE A 519 -9.55 -23.26 25.16
CA PHE A 519 -9.32 -24.16 26.29
C PHE A 519 -10.60 -24.96 26.54
N GLY A 520 -10.57 -26.27 26.24
CA GLY A 520 -11.76 -27.10 26.13
C GLY A 520 -12.39 -27.10 24.74
N SER A 521 -13.48 -27.84 24.59
CA SER A 521 -14.15 -28.10 23.30
C SER A 521 -15.50 -27.39 23.11
N ASP A 522 -16.02 -26.74 24.16
CA ASP A 522 -17.33 -26.08 24.18
C ASP A 522 -17.35 -24.62 23.72
N LYS A 523 -16.19 -24.09 23.29
CA LYS A 523 -16.00 -22.70 22.84
C LYS A 523 -16.35 -21.63 23.88
N LYS A 524 -16.34 -21.96 25.18
CA LYS A 524 -16.60 -20.95 26.24
C LYS A 524 -15.36 -20.16 26.64
N ALA A 525 -14.17 -20.77 26.54
CA ALA A 525 -12.88 -20.14 26.80
C ALA A 525 -12.06 -20.01 25.51
N VAL A 526 -12.43 -19.03 24.68
CA VAL A 526 -11.75 -18.75 23.42
C VAL A 526 -11.08 -17.40 23.50
N PHE A 527 -9.79 -17.37 23.17
CA PHE A 527 -8.96 -16.18 23.19
C PHE A 527 -8.33 -15.94 21.83
N ARG A 528 -8.55 -14.76 21.26
CA ARG A 528 -7.88 -14.31 20.04
C ARG A 528 -6.53 -13.70 20.39
N VAL A 529 -5.48 -14.13 19.70
CA VAL A 529 -4.13 -13.62 19.83
C VAL A 529 -4.02 -12.30 19.06
N LYS A 530 -3.70 -11.21 19.74
CA LYS A 530 -3.49 -9.88 19.13
C LYS A 530 -2.13 -9.34 19.51
N VAL A 531 -1.50 -8.62 18.59
CA VAL A 531 -0.28 -7.85 18.86
C VAL A 531 -0.59 -6.38 18.66
N LEU A 532 -0.37 -5.56 19.67
CA LEU A 532 -0.77 -4.16 19.69
C LEU A 532 0.40 -3.28 20.15
N SER A 533 0.62 -2.16 19.46
CA SER A 533 1.63 -1.15 19.86
C SER A 533 1.15 -0.32 21.05
N THR A 534 -0.16 -0.07 21.12
CA THR A 534 -0.89 0.62 22.19
C THR A 534 -2.29 0.01 22.27
N LEU A 535 -2.84 -0.16 23.46
CA LEU A 535 -4.20 -0.70 23.60
C LEU A 535 -5.22 0.32 23.08
N PRO A 536 -6.19 -0.07 22.23
CA PRO A 536 -7.23 0.84 21.73
C PRO A 536 -8.10 1.47 22.83
N TYR A 537 -8.03 0.94 24.06
CA TYR A 537 -8.78 1.43 25.23
C TYR A 537 -8.04 2.46 26.09
N GLU A 538 -6.73 2.66 25.93
CA GLU A 538 -6.01 3.68 26.71
C GLU A 538 -6.20 5.09 26.14
N SER A 539 -6.49 5.23 24.84
CA SER A 539 -6.82 6.51 24.21
C SER A 539 -8.24 6.99 24.52
N ALA A 540 -9.13 6.10 24.98
CA ALA A 540 -10.53 6.39 25.33
C ALA A 540 -10.75 6.25 26.84
N ARG A 541 -10.44 7.31 27.60
CA ARG A 541 -10.83 7.60 29.00
C ARG A 541 -11.26 6.39 29.87
N GLY A 542 -10.36 5.94 30.74
CA GLY A 542 -10.71 5.30 32.03
C GLY A 542 -11.23 3.85 31.98
N GLY A 543 -10.61 2.98 31.20
CA GLY A 543 -10.96 1.55 31.10
C GLY A 543 -10.41 0.63 32.22
N PRO A 544 -10.94 -0.61 32.32
CA PRO A 544 -10.74 -1.56 33.44
C PRO A 544 -9.29 -2.08 33.60
N GLN A 545 -8.96 -2.54 34.82
CA GLN A 545 -7.63 -3.05 35.20
C GLN A 545 -7.19 -4.24 34.32
N ILE A 546 -6.09 -4.06 33.60
CA ILE A 546 -5.41 -5.11 32.84
C ILE A 546 -4.77 -6.10 33.81
N LEU A 547 -5.06 -7.40 33.64
CA LEU A 547 -4.33 -8.44 34.34
C LEU A 547 -2.93 -8.59 33.71
N GLN A 548 -1.90 -8.16 34.44
CA GLN A 548 -0.51 -8.47 34.12
C GLN A 548 -0.23 -9.91 34.51
N ALA A 549 -0.27 -10.82 33.54
CA ALA A 549 0.16 -12.19 33.72
C ALA A 549 1.67 -12.29 33.47
N ALA A 550 2.43 -12.64 34.52
CA ALA A 550 3.89 -12.66 34.53
C ALA A 550 4.46 -13.80 33.67
#